data_AF-A0A8C1UDZ0-F1
#
_entry.id   AF-A0A8C1UDZ0-F1
#
_cell.length_a   1.000
_cell.length_b   1.000
_cell.length_c   1.000
_cell.angle_alpha   90.00
_cell.angle_beta   90.00
_cell.angle_gamma   90.00
#
_symmetry.space_group_name_H-M   'P 1'
#
loop_
_entity.id
_entity.type
_entity.pdbx_description
1 polymer ?
#
loop_
_entity_poly.entity_id
_entity_poly.type
_entity_poly.pdbx_seq_one_letter_code
_entity_poly.pdbx_strand_id
1 'polypeptide(L)'
;MFIGKLHHMVFYLDESGPKHWTSLRYEHVMKLRQAALDTAREMWADYFLMVDCDNLLTNQDVLWQLMQENKTIVAPMLESRAAYSNFWCGMTSQGYYKRTPAYMPIRRQEKKGCFAVPMVHSTFLLDLRKEASRGLAFFPPHPDYSWAFDDIIIFAFSARMAGVQMYICNRETYGYFPVPLRSHNTLQDEADSFLHSLLEVMGDPPSEPSVYLSLPPKQPDKMGFDEVFMINLLRRSDRRERMLRTLYEQEIACKITAAVDGKALNTSQIEALGIQMLPGYSDPYHGRPLTKGELGCFLSHFNIWTEVREREREREREIYIGRKRMQVDRPEKSVPRIHNLVEADYSYWTLGYMISLRGAQKLLRAEPLKNMLPVDEFLPVMYNKHPIEDYMSHFERRDLQAFSAEPLLVYPTHYTGDAGYISDTETSTVWDNETVRTDWDRARSRKSSEQEELSTEAQNSDVLQSPLDSTARDEL
;
A
#
# COMPACT_ATOMS: atom_id res chain seq x y z
N MET A 1 8.93 6.48 30.37
CA MET A 1 7.67 6.84 29.66
C MET A 1 6.67 7.26 30.72
N PHE A 2 6.42 8.57 30.86
CA PHE A 2 5.41 9.06 31.81
C PHE A 2 4.04 8.97 31.11
N ILE A 3 3.17 8.09 31.58
CA ILE A 3 1.75 8.09 31.19
C ILE A 3 1.05 8.97 32.21
N GLY A 4 0.94 10.26 31.90
CA GLY A 4 0.15 11.18 32.73
C GLY A 4 -1.30 10.73 32.74
N LYS A 5 -1.81 10.31 33.90
CA LYS A 5 -3.25 10.13 34.12
C LYS A 5 -3.90 11.52 34.15
N LEU A 6 -4.36 11.98 33.00
CA LEU A 6 -5.23 13.15 32.87
C LEU A 6 -6.58 12.67 32.33
N HIS A 7 -7.65 13.23 32.87
CA HIS A 7 -9.04 12.86 32.59
C HIS A 7 -9.28 12.68 31.08
N HIS A 8 -9.76 11.50 30.69
CA HIS A 8 -10.15 11.19 29.31
C HIS A 8 -11.32 12.08 28.91
N MET A 9 -11.04 13.21 28.25
CA MET A 9 -12.06 13.99 27.56
C MET A 9 -12.35 13.26 26.25
N VAL A 10 -13.39 12.43 26.27
CA VAL A 10 -13.75 11.57 25.12
C VAL A 10 -14.40 12.39 24.01
N PHE A 11 -14.95 13.57 24.32
CA PHE A 11 -15.64 14.45 23.37
C PHE A 11 -15.46 15.94 23.72
N TYR A 12 -15.41 16.80 22.70
CA TYR A 12 -15.42 18.26 22.81
C TYR A 12 -16.80 18.82 22.39
N LEU A 13 -17.32 19.82 23.11
CA LEU A 13 -18.70 20.32 22.93
C LEU A 13 -19.02 20.83 21.52
N ASP A 14 -18.01 21.31 20.79
CA ASP A 14 -18.11 21.92 19.47
C ASP A 14 -17.62 21.02 18.34
N GLU A 15 -17.32 19.75 18.64
CA GLU A 15 -16.83 18.82 17.62
C GLU A 15 -17.98 18.19 16.82
N SER A 16 -17.76 17.97 15.52
CA SER A 16 -18.70 17.24 14.66
C SER A 16 -18.36 15.76 14.56
N GLY A 17 -17.22 15.35 15.12
CA GLY A 17 -16.68 14.00 15.01
C GLY A 17 -15.26 13.89 15.57
N PRO A 18 -14.74 12.67 15.66
CA PRO A 18 -13.45 12.38 16.29
C PRO A 18 -12.25 12.96 15.53
N LYS A 19 -12.40 13.35 14.27
CA LYS A 19 -11.35 14.02 13.48
C LYS A 19 -11.53 15.54 13.37
N HIS A 20 -12.56 16.13 13.97
CA HIS A 20 -12.72 17.59 14.01
C HIS A 20 -11.80 18.22 15.07
N TRP A 21 -10.76 18.91 14.62
CA TRP A 21 -9.80 19.61 15.48
C TRP A 21 -10.32 20.99 15.91
N THR A 22 -11.09 21.01 17.00
CA THR A 22 -11.61 22.26 17.57
C THR A 22 -10.54 23.01 18.37
N SER A 23 -10.76 24.31 18.63
CA SER A 23 -9.82 25.11 19.44
C SER A 23 -9.61 24.51 20.84
N LEU A 24 -10.65 23.95 21.46
CA LEU A 24 -10.54 23.27 22.75
C LEU A 24 -9.66 22.02 22.66
N ARG A 25 -9.72 21.28 21.55
CA ARG A 25 -8.87 20.12 21.33
C ARG A 25 -7.41 20.50 21.13
N TYR A 26 -7.14 21.51 20.31
CA TYR A 26 -5.79 22.05 20.15
C TYR A 26 -5.24 22.54 21.49
N GLU A 27 -6.04 23.27 22.28
CA GLU A 27 -5.64 23.73 23.61
C GLU A 27 -5.28 22.56 24.53
N HIS A 28 -6.10 21.50 24.53
CA HIS A 28 -5.84 20.31 25.33
C HIS A 28 -4.52 19.64 24.94
N VAL A 29 -4.29 19.37 23.65
CA VAL A 29 -3.06 18.73 23.16
C VAL A 29 -1.83 19.61 23.44
N MET A 30 -1.93 20.93 23.22
CA MET A 30 -0.84 21.86 23.53
C MET A 30 -0.49 21.86 25.02
N LYS A 31 -1.49 21.82 25.92
CA LYS A 31 -1.25 21.69 27.36
C LYS A 31 -0.56 20.38 27.73
N LEU A 32 -0.93 19.27 27.09
CA LEU A 32 -0.24 17.98 27.29
C LEU A 32 1.21 18.03 26.81
N ARG A 33 1.46 18.60 25.63
CA ARG A 33 2.82 18.78 25.09
C ARG A 33 3.65 19.71 25.96
N GLN A 34 3.05 20.79 26.48
CA GLN A 34 3.70 21.70 27.42
C GLN A 34 4.08 20.99 28.73
N ALA A 35 3.14 20.26 29.34
CA ALA A 35 3.41 19.51 30.57
C ALA A 35 4.53 18.49 30.38
N ALA A 36 4.60 17.83 29.22
CA ALA A 36 5.69 16.91 28.88
C ALA A 36 7.05 17.63 28.76
N LEU A 37 7.08 18.81 28.12
CA LEU A 37 8.30 19.64 28.01
C LEU A 37 8.78 20.13 29.38
N ASP A 38 7.87 20.61 30.23
CA ASP A 38 8.20 21.07 31.58
C ASP A 38 8.71 19.93 32.45
N THR A 39 8.06 18.76 32.39
CA THR A 39 8.53 17.55 33.07
C THR A 39 9.94 17.16 32.61
N ALA A 40 10.23 17.22 31.31
CA ALA A 40 11.57 16.93 30.79
C ALA A 40 12.64 17.88 31.37
N ARG A 41 12.31 19.18 31.48
CA ARG A 41 13.17 20.18 32.11
C ARG A 41 13.36 19.92 33.61
N GLU A 42 12.28 19.62 34.33
CA GLU A 42 12.29 19.32 35.77
C GLU A 42 13.09 18.06 36.10
N MET A 43 13.14 17.08 35.20
CA MET A 43 13.96 15.88 35.32
C MET A 43 15.40 16.07 34.81
N TRP A 44 15.78 17.28 34.39
CA TRP A 44 17.10 17.61 33.86
C TRP A 44 17.47 16.76 32.63
N ALA A 45 16.48 16.45 31.78
CA ALA A 45 16.73 15.73 30.53
C ALA A 45 17.56 16.60 29.57
N ASP A 46 18.59 16.01 28.97
CA ASP A 46 19.41 16.68 27.96
C ASP A 46 18.65 16.94 26.65
N TYR A 47 17.75 16.02 26.30
CA TYR A 47 16.97 16.07 25.07
C TYR A 47 15.52 15.69 25.33
N PHE A 48 14.64 16.21 24.48
CA PHE A 48 13.22 15.88 24.46
C PHE A 48 12.79 15.53 23.04
N LEU A 49 12.49 14.26 22.80
CA LEU A 49 11.99 13.76 21.52
C LEU A 49 10.46 13.72 21.55
N MET A 50 9.82 14.55 20.73
CA MET A 50 8.38 14.48 20.47
C MET A 50 8.12 13.48 19.35
N VAL A 51 7.16 12.58 19.53
CA VAL A 51 6.75 11.58 18.54
C VAL A 51 5.23 11.43 18.61
N ASP A 52 4.52 11.80 17.55
CA ASP A 52 3.10 11.49 17.39
C ASP A 52 2.90 9.96 17.22
N CYS A 53 1.77 9.45 17.71
CA CYS A 53 1.55 8.00 17.88
C CYS A 53 1.38 7.22 16.56
N ASP A 54 1.12 7.93 15.47
CA ASP A 54 0.91 7.41 14.13
C ASP A 54 2.18 7.48 13.25
N ASN A 55 3.31 7.91 13.81
CA ASN A 55 4.59 7.94 13.10
C ASN A 55 5.34 6.61 13.23
N LEU A 56 5.72 6.04 12.08
CA LEU A 56 6.47 4.80 11.94
C LEU A 56 7.97 5.10 11.81
N LEU A 57 8.70 5.12 12.93
CA LEU A 57 10.16 5.29 12.93
C LEU A 57 10.85 3.96 12.61
N THR A 58 11.28 3.78 11.36
CA THR A 58 11.92 2.54 10.89
C THR A 58 13.43 2.56 11.05
N ASN A 59 14.05 3.73 11.10
CA ASN A 59 15.48 3.87 11.33
C ASN A 59 15.80 3.78 12.83
N GLN A 60 16.45 2.69 13.24
CA GLN A 60 16.76 2.42 14.65
C GLN A 60 17.75 3.42 15.27
N ASP A 61 18.51 4.14 14.43
CA ASP A 61 19.51 5.14 14.86
C ASP A 61 18.97 6.57 14.83
N VAL A 62 17.69 6.79 14.50
CA VAL A 62 17.10 8.12 14.30
C VAL A 62 17.40 9.09 15.45
N LEU A 63 17.30 8.65 16.70
CA LEU A 63 17.60 9.50 17.86
C LEU A 63 19.06 9.96 17.86
N TRP A 64 19.99 9.03 17.67
CA TRP A 64 21.43 9.33 17.66
C TRP A 64 21.81 10.23 16.48
N GLN A 65 21.24 9.97 15.30
CA GLN A 65 21.49 10.78 14.12
C GLN A 65 20.97 12.22 14.30
N LEU A 66 19.79 12.40 14.90
CA LEU A 66 19.26 13.74 15.22
C LEU A 66 20.13 14.48 16.25
N MET A 67 20.64 13.77 17.28
CA MET A 67 21.55 14.37 18.26
C MET A 67 22.86 14.86 17.62
N GLN A 68 23.39 14.11 16.65
CA GLN A 68 24.64 14.45 15.95
C GLN A 68 24.55 15.73 15.11
N GLU A 69 23.35 16.11 14.66
CA GLU A 69 23.14 17.35 13.90
C GLU A 69 23.36 18.61 14.75
N ASN A 70 23.40 18.47 16.07
CA ASN A 70 23.71 19.52 17.04
C ASN A 70 22.88 20.79 16.78
N LYS A 71 21.56 20.63 16.65
CA LYS A 71 20.58 21.73 16.48
C LYS A 71 19.68 21.82 17.70
N THR A 72 19.13 23.00 17.95
CA THR A 72 18.16 23.17 19.05
C THR A 72 16.85 22.47 18.77
N ILE A 73 16.37 22.54 17.52
CA ILE A 73 15.19 21.79 17.04
C ILE A 73 15.56 21.12 15.73
N VAL A 74 15.40 19.80 15.66
CA VAL A 74 15.67 19.03 14.44
C VAL A 74 14.67 17.90 14.28
N ALA A 75 14.11 17.76 13.09
CA ALA A 75 13.18 16.71 12.72
C ALA A 75 13.81 15.74 11.71
N PRO A 76 13.54 14.43 11.81
CA PRO A 76 13.75 13.52 10.70
C PRO A 76 12.64 13.76 9.66
N MET A 77 12.99 13.78 8.38
CA MET A 77 11.99 13.81 7.32
C MET A 77 11.28 12.46 7.27
N LEU A 78 9.98 12.46 7.55
CA LEU A 78 9.12 11.29 7.45
C LEU A 78 8.47 11.25 6.06
N GLU A 79 8.43 10.06 5.47
CA GLU A 79 7.83 9.83 4.15
C GLU A 79 6.33 9.54 4.27
N SER A 80 5.54 10.04 3.33
CA SER A 80 4.11 9.74 3.19
C SER A 80 3.78 9.38 1.75
N ARG A 81 2.58 8.83 1.51
CA ARG A 81 2.07 8.47 0.17
C ARG A 81 1.92 9.65 -0.80
N ALA A 82 1.84 10.87 -0.26
CA ALA A 82 1.55 12.07 -1.02
C ALA A 82 2.66 13.12 -0.88
N ALA A 83 2.43 14.29 -1.48
CA ALA A 83 3.28 15.46 -1.29
C ALA A 83 3.10 16.13 0.09
N TYR A 84 2.43 15.48 1.04
CA TYR A 84 2.35 15.88 2.44
C TYR A 84 3.64 15.50 3.18
N SER A 85 4.06 16.33 4.13
CA SER A 85 5.31 16.12 4.86
C SER A 85 5.28 16.78 6.22
N ASN A 86 6.10 16.27 7.14
CA ASN A 86 6.22 16.78 8.51
C ASN A 86 7.03 18.08 8.65
N PHE A 87 7.07 18.89 7.58
CA PHE A 87 7.78 20.18 7.52
C PHE A 87 7.23 21.08 6.42
N TRP A 88 7.42 22.39 6.57
CA TRP A 88 7.13 23.39 5.53
C TRP A 88 8.40 24.10 5.09
N CYS A 89 8.62 24.31 3.78
CA CYS A 89 9.74 25.11 3.28
C CYS A 89 9.49 26.63 3.27
N GLY A 90 8.27 27.06 3.57
CA GLY A 90 7.89 28.46 3.53
C GLY A 90 6.63 28.71 4.35
N MET A 91 6.51 29.93 4.86
CA MET A 91 5.32 30.43 5.52
C MET A 91 4.95 31.80 4.98
N THR A 92 3.66 32.11 4.95
CA THR A 92 3.12 33.45 4.67
C THR A 92 3.32 34.37 5.87
N SER A 93 3.08 35.67 5.69
CA SER A 93 3.11 36.65 6.79
C SER A 93 2.08 36.34 7.90
N GLN A 94 1.02 35.62 7.57
CA GLN A 94 -0.06 35.21 8.46
C GLN A 94 0.18 33.82 9.08
N GLY A 95 1.36 33.23 8.86
CA GLY A 95 1.73 31.96 9.48
C GLY A 95 1.26 30.70 8.76
N TYR A 96 0.61 30.82 7.60
CA TYR A 96 0.17 29.65 6.82
C TYR A 96 1.26 29.10 5.91
N TYR A 97 1.11 27.83 5.54
CA TYR A 97 1.94 27.14 4.57
C TYR A 97 2.17 27.95 3.28
N LYS A 98 3.40 27.91 2.78
CA LYS A 98 3.77 28.43 1.46
C LYS A 98 4.74 27.46 0.77
N ARG A 99 4.32 26.87 -0.35
CA ARG A 99 5.22 26.04 -1.17
C ARG A 99 6.35 26.89 -1.77
N THR A 100 7.56 26.34 -1.75
CA THR A 100 8.75 26.97 -2.34
C THR A 100 9.42 26.01 -3.32
N PRO A 101 10.25 26.50 -4.26
CA PRO A 101 10.97 25.64 -5.21
C PRO A 101 11.91 24.62 -4.53
N ALA A 102 12.33 24.88 -3.29
CA ALA A 102 13.18 23.97 -2.53
C ALA A 102 12.42 22.73 -2.01
N TYR A 103 11.09 22.77 -1.97
CA TYR A 103 10.28 21.73 -1.33
C TYR A 103 10.44 20.36 -2.00
N MET A 104 10.17 20.25 -3.30
CA MET A 104 10.20 18.96 -4.00
C MET A 104 11.59 18.30 -3.98
N PRO A 105 12.69 19.03 -4.25
CA PRO A 105 14.03 18.43 -4.17
C PRO A 105 14.39 17.90 -2.78
N ILE A 106 13.93 18.55 -1.69
CA ILE A 106 14.14 18.06 -0.32
C ILE A 106 13.25 16.84 -0.07
N ARG A 107 11.95 16.92 -0.39
CA ARG A 107 10.95 15.86 -0.12
C ARG A 107 11.25 14.57 -0.87
N ARG A 108 11.74 14.66 -2.10
CA ARG A 108 12.14 13.51 -2.95
C ARG A 108 13.56 13.02 -2.68
N GLN A 109 14.24 13.59 -1.68
CA GLN A 109 15.64 13.32 -1.36
C GLN A 109 16.63 13.52 -2.54
N GLU A 110 16.25 14.29 -3.57
CA GLU A 110 17.16 14.69 -4.66
C GLU A 110 18.29 15.58 -4.10
N LYS A 111 17.97 16.40 -3.09
CA LYS A 111 18.92 17.16 -2.30
C LYS A 111 18.93 16.63 -0.86
N LYS A 112 19.96 15.85 -0.53
CA LYS A 112 20.17 15.30 0.82
C LYS A 112 20.92 16.27 1.73
N GLY A 113 20.52 16.35 3.00
CA GLY A 113 21.16 17.20 4.00
C GLY A 113 20.28 17.46 5.22
N CYS A 114 20.61 18.51 5.97
CA CYS A 114 19.74 19.05 6.99
C CYS A 114 19.50 20.55 6.76
N PHE A 115 18.24 20.93 6.59
CA PHE A 115 17.84 22.21 6.03
C PHE A 115 17.10 23.05 7.05
N ALA A 116 17.43 24.34 7.11
CA ALA A 116 16.64 25.31 7.87
C ALA A 116 15.24 25.42 7.24
N VAL A 117 14.21 25.24 8.06
CA VAL A 117 12.80 25.34 7.65
C VAL A 117 12.02 26.12 8.70
N PRO A 118 10.99 26.89 8.30
CA PRO A 118 10.22 27.68 9.25
C PRO A 118 9.35 26.82 10.20
N MET A 119 9.04 25.58 9.84
CA MET A 119 8.20 24.71 10.67
C MET A 119 8.52 23.22 10.44
N VAL A 120 8.58 22.46 11.53
CA VAL A 120 8.56 20.99 11.57
C VAL A 120 7.49 20.52 12.56
N HIS A 121 6.92 19.34 12.34
CA HIS A 121 5.92 18.76 13.23
C HIS A 121 6.01 17.23 13.30
N SER A 122 5.08 16.62 14.05
CA SER A 122 4.90 15.18 14.24
C SER A 122 6.03 14.43 14.94
N THR A 123 7.25 14.44 14.41
CA THR A 123 8.43 13.96 15.12
C THR A 123 9.56 14.97 15.03
N PHE A 124 10.10 15.37 16.18
CA PHE A 124 11.28 16.22 16.25
C PHE A 124 11.97 16.12 17.62
N LEU A 125 13.27 16.37 17.62
CA LEU A 125 14.13 16.40 18.80
C LEU A 125 14.38 17.86 19.21
N LEU A 126 14.23 18.14 20.50
CA LEU A 126 14.68 19.36 21.16
C LEU A 126 15.96 19.07 21.96
N ASP A 127 16.98 19.91 21.79
CA ASP A 127 18.18 19.91 22.64
C ASP A 127 17.98 20.90 23.79
N LEU A 128 17.66 20.39 24.98
CA LEU A 128 17.33 21.18 26.17
C LEU A 128 18.57 21.76 26.85
N ARG A 129 19.77 21.29 26.50
CA ARG A 129 21.03 21.83 27.03
C ARG A 129 21.33 23.23 26.49
N LYS A 130 20.74 23.58 25.34
CA LYS A 130 20.93 24.89 24.70
C LYS A 130 20.08 25.94 25.37
N GLU A 131 20.68 27.07 25.74
CA GLU A 131 20.00 28.15 26.46
C GLU A 131 18.73 28.65 25.74
N ALA A 132 18.79 28.77 24.41
CA ALA A 132 17.65 29.22 23.60
C ALA A 132 16.41 28.29 23.71
N SER A 133 16.59 27.02 24.10
CA SER A 133 15.48 26.09 24.31
C SER A 133 14.58 26.48 25.49
N ARG A 134 15.06 27.32 26.43
CA ARG A 134 14.29 27.82 27.58
C ARG A 134 13.12 28.71 27.16
N GLY A 135 13.25 29.40 26.03
CA GLY A 135 12.19 30.26 25.47
C GLY A 135 11.11 29.49 24.71
N LEU A 136 11.26 28.18 24.52
CA LEU A 136 10.29 27.36 23.80
C LEU A 136 9.11 27.00 24.70
N ALA A 137 7.91 27.15 24.17
CA ALA A 137 6.66 26.73 24.81
C ALA A 137 5.63 26.28 23.77
N PHE A 138 4.90 25.20 24.08
CA PHE A 138 3.72 24.77 23.35
C PHE A 138 2.46 25.50 23.83
N PHE A 139 2.41 25.86 25.12
CA PHE A 139 1.27 26.54 25.74
C PHE A 139 1.73 27.36 26.96
N PRO A 140 1.06 28.49 27.30
CA PRO A 140 0.10 29.23 26.46
C PRO A 140 0.77 29.79 25.20
N PRO A 141 -0.01 30.18 24.17
CA PRO A 141 0.53 30.90 23.02
C PRO A 141 1.27 32.16 23.48
N HIS A 142 2.30 32.56 22.72
CA HIS A 142 3.03 33.79 22.99
C HIS A 142 2.06 35.00 23.01
N PRO A 143 2.24 36.02 23.87
CA PRO A 143 1.32 37.16 23.97
C PRO A 143 1.05 37.90 22.65
N ASP A 144 2.06 37.96 21.77
CA ASP A 144 1.96 38.59 20.44
C ASP A 144 1.35 37.68 19.35
N TYR A 145 0.91 36.46 19.71
CA TYR A 145 0.35 35.51 18.76
C TYR A 145 -1.04 35.95 18.28
N SER A 146 -1.22 36.00 16.96
CA SER A 146 -2.47 36.46 16.32
C SER A 146 -2.90 35.63 15.11
N TRP A 147 -2.27 34.45 14.92
CA TRP A 147 -2.54 33.57 13.79
C TRP A 147 -3.59 32.50 14.13
N ALA A 148 -3.79 31.52 13.25
CA ALA A 148 -4.73 30.43 13.45
C ALA A 148 -4.42 29.62 14.70
N PHE A 149 -5.43 29.30 15.52
CA PHE A 149 -5.22 28.54 16.74
C PHE A 149 -4.98 27.06 16.45
N ASP A 150 -3.74 26.73 16.12
CA ASP A 150 -3.25 25.43 15.68
C ASP A 150 -1.89 25.16 16.35
N ASP A 151 -1.69 23.94 16.85
CA ASP A 151 -0.57 23.57 17.70
C ASP A 151 0.79 23.65 16.99
N ILE A 152 0.86 23.27 15.72
CA ILE A 152 2.11 23.29 14.95
C ILE A 152 2.49 24.73 14.57
N ILE A 153 1.52 25.57 14.25
CA ILE A 153 1.74 26.99 13.94
C ILE A 153 2.13 27.77 15.21
N ILE A 154 1.46 27.51 16.33
CA ILE A 154 1.76 28.15 17.63
C ILE A 154 3.18 27.81 18.08
N PHE A 155 3.59 26.54 17.99
CA PHE A 155 4.95 26.15 18.37
C PHE A 155 6.01 26.73 17.43
N ALA A 156 5.76 26.78 16.12
CA ALA A 156 6.66 27.44 15.17
C ALA A 156 6.83 28.94 15.48
N PHE A 157 5.75 29.63 15.85
CA PHE A 157 5.82 31.03 16.28
C PHE A 157 6.63 31.18 17.58
N SER A 158 6.41 30.29 18.55
CA SER A 158 7.17 30.23 19.81
C SER A 158 8.69 30.11 19.56
N ALA A 159 9.09 29.17 18.70
CA ALA A 159 10.49 29.03 18.30
C ALA A 159 11.05 30.27 17.61
N ARG A 160 10.27 30.89 16.70
CA ARG A 160 10.66 32.14 16.04
C ARG A 160 10.88 33.27 17.05
N MET A 161 9.98 33.45 18.03
CA MET A 161 10.11 34.49 19.05
C MET A 161 11.29 34.24 19.99
N ALA A 162 11.63 32.97 20.24
CA ALA A 162 12.83 32.57 20.98
C ALA A 162 14.13 32.68 20.16
N GLY A 163 14.07 33.10 18.89
CA GLY A 163 15.24 33.16 18.00
C GLY A 163 15.79 31.79 17.62
N VAL A 164 14.96 30.73 17.70
CA VAL A 164 15.34 29.34 17.45
C VAL A 164 14.94 28.91 16.06
N GLN A 165 15.92 28.51 15.25
CA GLN A 165 15.70 27.94 13.91
C GLN A 165 15.36 26.44 14.00
N MET A 166 14.31 26.03 13.31
CA MET A 166 13.96 24.61 13.10
C MET A 166 14.69 24.02 11.89
N TYR A 167 15.00 22.72 11.95
CA TYR A 167 15.70 22.00 10.89
C TYR A 167 14.99 20.69 10.53
N ILE A 168 15.00 20.34 9.24
CA ILE A 168 14.55 19.04 8.72
C ILE A 168 15.73 18.30 8.11
N CYS A 169 15.97 17.06 8.51
CA CYS A 169 17.04 16.23 7.96
C CYS A 169 16.49 15.09 7.10
N ASN A 170 17.04 14.88 5.92
CA ASN A 170 16.63 13.85 4.95
C ASN A 170 17.81 13.04 4.40
N ARG A 171 18.87 12.87 5.20
CA ARG A 171 20.09 12.15 4.78
C ARG A 171 19.82 10.67 4.51
N GLU A 172 18.92 10.11 5.30
CA GLU A 172 18.46 8.73 5.26
C GLU A 172 16.93 8.69 5.27
N THR A 173 16.37 7.52 4.98
CA THR A 173 14.95 7.26 5.24
C THR A 173 14.79 6.93 6.73
N TYR A 174 14.21 7.88 7.47
CA TYR A 174 14.06 7.79 8.92
C TYR A 174 12.80 7.06 9.35
N GLY A 175 11.75 7.14 8.54
CA GLY A 175 10.44 6.63 8.89
C GLY A 175 9.36 7.20 8.00
N TYR A 176 8.12 6.87 8.36
CA TYR A 176 6.93 7.13 7.57
C TYR A 176 5.78 7.60 8.47
N PHE A 177 4.75 8.18 7.89
CA PHE A 177 3.55 8.61 8.62
C PHE A 177 2.34 8.76 7.68
N PRO A 178 1.11 8.57 8.20
CA PRO A 178 -0.10 8.67 7.39
C PRO A 178 -0.39 10.13 7.00
N VAL A 179 -1.16 10.29 5.92
CA VAL A 179 -1.73 11.59 5.55
C VAL A 179 -2.94 11.86 6.46
N PRO A 180 -3.07 13.06 7.07
CA PRO A 180 -4.19 13.39 7.93
C PRO A 180 -5.53 13.26 7.22
N LEU A 181 -6.48 12.63 7.92
CA LEU A 181 -7.86 12.51 7.44
C LEU A 181 -8.66 13.81 7.62
N ARG A 182 -9.77 13.90 6.88
CA ARG A 182 -10.70 15.04 6.93
C ARG A 182 -11.53 15.00 8.22
N SER A 183 -12.12 16.13 8.58
CA SER A 183 -12.85 16.29 9.86
C SER A 183 -14.08 15.38 10.01
N HIS A 184 -14.67 14.93 8.90
CA HIS A 184 -15.83 14.04 8.87
C HIS A 184 -15.47 12.55 8.92
N ASN A 185 -14.18 12.20 8.84
CA ASN A 185 -13.73 10.82 8.90
C ASN A 185 -13.89 10.22 10.31
N THR A 186 -14.01 8.91 10.34
CA THR A 186 -14.20 8.12 11.57
C THR A 186 -12.88 7.66 12.15
N LEU A 187 -12.91 7.11 13.38
CA LEU A 187 -11.74 6.42 13.95
C LEU A 187 -11.41 5.11 13.22
N GLN A 188 -12.39 4.48 12.56
CA GLN A 188 -12.14 3.30 11.73
C GLN A 188 -11.34 3.70 10.50
N ASP A 189 -11.72 4.80 9.83
CA ASP A 189 -10.98 5.33 8.68
C ASP A 189 -9.51 5.62 9.06
N GLU A 190 -9.27 6.13 10.27
CA GLU A 190 -7.92 6.37 10.79
C GLU A 190 -7.15 5.06 10.98
N ALA A 191 -7.77 4.05 11.57
CA ALA A 191 -7.16 2.74 11.77
C ALA A 191 -6.81 2.09 10.42
N ASP A 192 -7.71 2.20 9.43
CA ASP A 192 -7.49 1.67 8.08
C ASP A 192 -6.37 2.44 7.35
N SER A 193 -6.34 3.78 7.47
CA SER A 193 -5.26 4.63 6.92
C SER A 193 -3.89 4.30 7.53
N PHE A 194 -3.85 4.07 8.85
CA PHE A 194 -2.63 3.66 9.54
C PHE A 194 -2.19 2.26 9.13
N LEU A 195 -3.11 1.30 9.08
CA LEU A 195 -2.84 -0.07 8.60
C LEU A 195 -2.27 -0.03 7.19
N HIS A 196 -2.88 0.73 6.28
CA HIS A 196 -2.36 0.93 4.93
C HIS A 196 -0.93 1.47 4.94
N SER A 197 -0.65 2.50 5.73
CA SER A 197 0.70 3.06 5.87
C SER A 197 1.69 2.00 6.38
N LEU A 198 1.30 1.20 7.36
CA LEU A 198 2.11 0.09 7.87
C LEU A 198 2.39 -0.96 6.77
N LEU A 199 1.38 -1.36 6.00
CA LEU A 199 1.52 -2.35 4.91
C LEU A 199 2.45 -1.87 3.79
N GLU A 200 2.44 -0.58 3.47
CA GLU A 200 3.33 -0.01 2.46
C GLU A 200 4.79 0.02 2.92
N VAL A 201 5.00 0.30 4.21
CA VAL A 201 6.32 0.39 4.83
C VAL A 201 6.94 -0.97 5.10
N MET A 202 6.16 -2.06 5.05
CA MET A 202 6.69 -3.41 5.14
C MET A 202 7.68 -3.71 4.01
N GLY A 203 8.96 -3.56 4.32
CA GLY A 203 10.08 -3.92 3.48
C GLY A 203 10.43 -5.41 3.53
N ASP A 204 11.65 -5.70 3.08
CA ASP A 204 12.28 -7.03 3.16
C ASP A 204 13.62 -6.87 3.93
N PRO A 205 13.72 -7.36 5.18
CA PRO A 205 12.70 -8.10 5.94
C PRO A 205 11.55 -7.19 6.45
N PRO A 206 10.41 -7.78 6.85
CA PRO A 206 9.30 -7.03 7.43
C PRO A 206 9.71 -6.22 8.66
N SER A 207 9.16 -5.01 8.81
CA SER A 207 9.37 -4.19 10.00
C SER A 207 8.64 -4.80 11.20
N GLU A 208 9.37 -5.03 12.30
CA GLU A 208 8.81 -5.54 13.54
C GLU A 208 8.61 -4.42 14.56
N PRO A 209 7.54 -4.46 15.37
CA PRO A 209 7.38 -3.57 16.51
C PRO A 209 8.58 -3.67 17.46
N SER A 210 8.84 -2.56 18.17
CA SER A 210 9.82 -2.56 19.25
C SER A 210 9.50 -3.64 20.28
N VAL A 211 10.53 -4.37 20.72
CA VAL A 211 10.42 -5.42 21.76
C VAL A 211 9.90 -4.91 23.11
N TYR A 212 9.86 -3.58 23.29
CA TYR A 212 9.34 -2.92 24.47
C TYR A 212 7.84 -2.60 24.38
N LEU A 213 7.21 -2.87 23.24
CA LEU A 213 5.77 -2.72 23.05
C LEU A 213 5.06 -4.04 23.29
N SER A 214 3.95 -3.98 24.02
CA SER A 214 3.01 -5.09 24.14
C SER A 214 1.81 -4.80 23.25
N LEU A 215 1.66 -5.57 22.17
CA LEU A 215 0.53 -5.45 21.25
C LEU A 215 -0.49 -6.55 21.56
N PRO A 216 -1.80 -6.25 21.48
CA PRO A 216 -2.82 -7.28 21.60
C PRO A 216 -2.64 -8.32 20.48
N PRO A 217 -2.87 -9.62 20.76
CA PRO A 217 -2.83 -10.63 19.73
C PRO A 217 -3.92 -10.36 18.70
N LYS A 218 -3.54 -10.32 17.42
CA LYS A 218 -4.49 -10.31 16.30
C LYS A 218 -5.33 -11.59 16.30
N GLN A 219 -6.56 -11.51 15.82
CA GLN A 219 -7.51 -12.62 15.71
C GLN A 219 -7.90 -12.84 14.25
N PRO A 220 -7.04 -13.53 13.46
CA PRO A 220 -7.31 -13.69 12.05
C PRO A 220 -8.54 -14.55 11.76
N ASP A 221 -9.35 -14.15 10.81
CA ASP A 221 -10.47 -14.92 10.29
C ASP A 221 -10.40 -15.05 8.76
N LYS A 222 -11.38 -15.73 8.16
CA LYS A 222 -11.42 -15.92 6.71
C LYS A 222 -12.28 -14.87 6.00
N MET A 223 -12.55 -13.73 6.62
CA MET A 223 -13.43 -12.66 6.13
C MET A 223 -14.83 -13.15 5.70
N GLY A 224 -15.33 -14.22 6.33
CA GLY A 224 -16.58 -14.88 5.95
C GLY A 224 -16.49 -15.82 4.74
N PHE A 225 -15.31 -16.04 4.16
CA PHE A 225 -15.05 -17.07 3.14
C PHE A 225 -14.89 -18.47 3.75
N ASP A 226 -15.22 -19.50 2.99
CA ASP A 226 -14.96 -20.90 3.38
C ASP A 226 -13.45 -21.18 3.51
N GLU A 227 -12.66 -20.60 2.61
CA GLU A 227 -11.21 -20.69 2.58
C GLU A 227 -10.59 -19.46 1.90
N VAL A 228 -9.46 -19.01 2.41
CA VAL A 228 -8.58 -18.04 1.74
C VAL A 228 -7.29 -18.76 1.42
N PHE A 229 -6.92 -18.86 0.14
CA PHE A 229 -5.70 -19.55 -0.28
C PHE A 229 -4.59 -18.54 -0.55
N MET A 230 -3.40 -18.78 -0.01
CA MET A 230 -2.18 -18.07 -0.38
C MET A 230 -1.30 -19.02 -1.19
N ILE A 231 -1.17 -18.76 -2.49
CA ILE A 231 -0.33 -19.56 -3.40
C ILE A 231 1.08 -18.97 -3.37
N ASN A 232 2.08 -19.78 -3.02
CA ASN A 232 3.48 -19.34 -3.03
C ASN A 232 4.44 -20.47 -3.38
N LEU A 233 5.46 -20.15 -4.18
CA LEU A 233 6.54 -21.07 -4.51
C LEU A 233 7.35 -21.42 -3.26
N LEU A 234 7.57 -22.72 -3.00
CA LEU A 234 8.29 -23.15 -1.78
C LEU A 234 9.66 -22.49 -1.62
N ARG A 235 10.37 -22.23 -2.72
CA ARG A 235 11.69 -21.58 -2.75
C ARG A 235 11.65 -20.07 -2.44
N ARG A 236 10.49 -19.41 -2.48
CA ARG A 236 10.32 -17.98 -2.19
C ARG A 236 9.83 -17.78 -0.76
N SER A 237 10.68 -18.11 0.22
CA SER A 237 10.37 -17.90 1.64
C SER A 237 10.30 -16.42 1.99
N ASP A 238 11.11 -15.58 1.34
CA ASP A 238 11.10 -14.12 1.40
C ASP A 238 9.69 -13.55 1.14
N ARG A 239 9.08 -13.94 0.02
CA ARG A 239 7.73 -13.49 -0.36
C ARG A 239 6.66 -14.06 0.56
N ARG A 240 6.82 -15.32 0.97
CA ARG A 240 5.90 -15.99 1.90
C ARG A 240 5.84 -15.26 3.23
N GLU A 241 6.99 -14.95 3.81
CA GLU A 241 7.08 -14.29 5.11
C GLU A 241 6.44 -12.90 5.05
N ARG A 242 6.76 -12.11 4.02
CA ARG A 242 6.15 -10.80 3.79
C ARG A 242 4.62 -10.88 3.64
N MET A 243 4.12 -11.82 2.83
CA MET A 243 2.67 -11.98 2.63
C MET A 243 1.97 -12.45 3.90
N LEU A 244 2.55 -13.40 4.64
CA LEU A 244 1.98 -13.85 5.90
C LEU A 244 1.95 -12.73 6.94
N ARG A 245 2.98 -11.88 7.00
CA ARG A 245 2.97 -10.70 7.87
C ARG A 245 1.90 -9.70 7.46
N THR A 246 1.78 -9.43 6.16
CA THR A 246 0.77 -8.53 5.59
C THR A 246 -0.66 -9.01 5.89
N LEU A 247 -0.92 -10.31 5.76
CA LEU A 247 -2.22 -10.91 6.08
C LEU A 247 -2.48 -10.94 7.60
N TYR A 248 -1.44 -11.16 8.41
CA TYR A 248 -1.56 -11.09 9.87
C TYR A 248 -1.95 -9.70 10.38
N GLU A 249 -1.34 -8.63 9.85
CA GLU A 249 -1.71 -7.26 10.24
C GLU A 249 -3.15 -6.89 9.88
N GLN A 250 -3.64 -7.44 8.76
CA GLN A 250 -5.02 -7.33 8.29
C GLN A 250 -5.99 -8.32 8.95
N GLU A 251 -5.51 -9.19 9.85
CA GLU A 251 -6.32 -10.23 10.51
C GLU A 251 -6.98 -11.21 9.51
N ILE A 252 -6.27 -11.57 8.45
CA ILE A 252 -6.72 -12.52 7.44
C ILE A 252 -6.01 -13.86 7.63
N ALA A 253 -6.76 -14.89 8.03
CA ALA A 253 -6.32 -16.28 8.05
C ALA A 253 -6.31 -16.84 6.63
N CYS A 254 -5.24 -17.54 6.26
CA CYS A 254 -5.14 -18.23 4.97
C CYS A 254 -4.56 -19.64 5.09
N LYS A 255 -4.92 -20.50 4.14
CA LYS A 255 -4.26 -21.77 3.86
C LYS A 255 -3.11 -21.54 2.89
N ILE A 256 -1.89 -21.85 3.33
CA ILE A 256 -0.70 -21.84 2.47
C ILE A 256 -0.79 -23.01 1.49
N THR A 257 -0.76 -22.72 0.20
CA THR A 257 -0.71 -23.70 -0.88
C THR A 257 0.61 -23.58 -1.61
N ALA A 258 1.35 -24.70 -1.69
CA ALA A 258 2.58 -24.76 -2.45
C ALA A 258 2.27 -24.56 -3.95
N ALA A 259 2.83 -23.50 -4.53
CA ALA A 259 2.75 -23.28 -5.96
C ALA A 259 3.58 -24.33 -6.71
N VAL A 260 3.13 -24.71 -7.90
CA VAL A 260 3.87 -25.56 -8.83
C VAL A 260 5.06 -24.78 -9.37
N ASP A 261 6.25 -25.29 -9.10
CA ASP A 261 7.48 -24.71 -9.63
C ASP A 261 7.69 -25.11 -11.09
N GLY A 262 7.27 -24.22 -11.99
CA GLY A 262 7.49 -24.37 -13.42
C GLY A 262 8.93 -24.71 -13.80
N LYS A 263 9.93 -24.11 -13.14
CA LYS A 263 11.35 -24.35 -13.43
C LYS A 263 11.79 -25.77 -13.08
N ALA A 264 11.09 -26.42 -12.16
CA ALA A 264 11.37 -27.80 -11.74
C ALA A 264 10.66 -28.84 -12.62
N LEU A 265 9.72 -28.44 -13.49
CA LEU A 265 9.04 -29.35 -14.41
C LEU A 265 9.93 -29.70 -15.60
N ASN A 266 10.04 -30.99 -15.92
CA ASN A 266 10.67 -31.48 -17.14
C ASN A 266 9.62 -31.90 -18.18
N THR A 267 10.06 -32.11 -19.44
CA THR A 267 9.17 -32.43 -20.56
C THR A 267 8.35 -33.70 -20.32
N SER A 268 8.95 -34.75 -19.74
CA SER A 268 8.24 -36.02 -19.51
C SER A 268 7.13 -35.90 -18.46
N GLN A 269 7.31 -35.04 -17.45
CA GLN A 269 6.25 -34.70 -16.49
C GLN A 269 5.12 -33.92 -17.15
N ILE A 270 5.43 -32.98 -18.04
CA ILE A 270 4.43 -32.19 -18.78
C ILE A 270 3.60 -33.11 -19.69
N GLU A 271 4.26 -34.01 -20.42
CA GLU A 271 3.62 -35.02 -21.26
C GLU A 271 2.75 -35.98 -20.44
N ALA A 272 3.23 -36.43 -19.27
CA ALA A 272 2.48 -37.32 -18.38
C ALA A 272 1.21 -36.65 -17.81
N LEU A 273 1.22 -35.32 -17.66
CA LEU A 273 0.04 -34.54 -17.25
C LEU A 273 -0.93 -34.31 -18.41
N GLY A 274 -0.60 -34.75 -19.64
CA GLY A 274 -1.43 -34.60 -20.83
C GLY A 274 -1.59 -33.15 -21.27
N ILE A 275 -0.63 -32.29 -20.94
CA ILE A 275 -0.70 -30.85 -21.22
C ILE A 275 -0.40 -30.62 -22.70
N GLN A 276 -1.34 -30.01 -23.41
CA GLN A 276 -1.23 -29.63 -24.80
C GLN A 276 -1.44 -28.12 -24.92
N MET A 277 -0.47 -27.42 -25.49
CA MET A 277 -0.58 -25.98 -25.72
C MET A 277 -1.65 -25.70 -26.78
N LEU A 278 -2.42 -24.62 -26.58
CA LEU A 278 -3.38 -24.18 -27.59
C LEU A 278 -2.64 -23.91 -28.92
N PRO A 279 -3.04 -24.54 -30.05
CA PRO A 279 -2.37 -24.37 -31.33
C PRO A 279 -2.35 -22.90 -31.78
N GLY A 280 -1.17 -22.38 -32.11
CA GLY A 280 -1.02 -20.99 -32.57
C GLY A 280 -0.96 -19.95 -31.46
N TYR A 281 -0.98 -20.35 -30.18
CA TYR A 281 -0.77 -19.42 -29.08
C TYR A 281 0.59 -18.72 -29.16
N SER A 282 0.57 -17.40 -29.08
CA SER A 282 1.73 -16.54 -28.92
C SER A 282 1.39 -15.42 -27.94
N ASP A 283 2.26 -15.21 -26.96
CA ASP A 283 2.17 -14.12 -26.00
C ASP A 283 2.04 -12.77 -26.75
N PRO A 284 0.98 -11.98 -26.49
CA PRO A 284 0.71 -10.75 -27.24
C PRO A 284 1.77 -9.66 -27.16
N TYR A 285 2.68 -9.71 -26.16
CA TYR A 285 3.67 -8.66 -25.91
C TYR A 285 5.06 -9.00 -26.42
N HIS A 286 5.51 -10.22 -26.16
CA HIS A 286 6.85 -10.70 -26.47
C HIS A 286 6.87 -11.59 -27.72
N GLY A 287 5.70 -12.00 -28.23
CA GLY A 287 5.58 -12.86 -29.42
C GLY A 287 6.18 -14.25 -29.20
N ARG A 288 6.16 -14.75 -27.96
CA ARG A 288 6.77 -16.02 -27.54
C ARG A 288 5.70 -17.03 -27.12
N PRO A 289 5.96 -18.34 -27.21
CA PRO A 289 5.08 -19.35 -26.61
C PRO A 289 5.15 -19.34 -25.07
N LEU A 290 4.28 -20.12 -24.43
CA LEU A 290 4.14 -20.22 -22.97
C LEU A 290 5.49 -20.44 -22.27
N THR A 291 5.72 -19.78 -21.13
CA THR A 291 6.90 -20.07 -20.31
C THR A 291 6.63 -21.17 -19.29
N LYS A 292 7.69 -21.83 -18.82
CA LYS A 292 7.57 -22.77 -17.69
C LYS A 292 7.01 -22.08 -16.45
N GLY A 293 7.37 -20.82 -16.21
CA GLY A 293 6.82 -20.02 -15.11
C GLY A 293 5.31 -19.82 -15.21
N GLU A 294 4.80 -19.43 -16.38
CA GLU A 294 3.36 -19.30 -16.67
C GLU A 294 2.63 -20.64 -16.54
N LEU A 295 3.23 -21.73 -17.01
CA LEU A 295 2.73 -23.09 -16.84
C LEU A 295 2.58 -23.46 -15.35
N GLY A 296 3.61 -23.21 -14.54
CA GLY A 296 3.59 -23.45 -13.10
C GLY A 296 2.53 -22.61 -12.37
N CYS A 297 2.38 -21.33 -12.77
CA CYS A 297 1.32 -20.47 -12.27
C CYS A 297 -0.07 -21.07 -12.54
N PHE A 298 -0.36 -21.40 -13.80
CA PHE A 298 -1.64 -22.00 -14.17
C PHE A 298 -1.93 -23.29 -13.41
N LEU A 299 -0.97 -24.22 -13.33
CA LEU A 299 -1.14 -25.48 -12.61
C LEU A 299 -1.42 -25.26 -11.11
N SER A 300 -0.84 -24.21 -10.53
CA SER A 300 -1.13 -23.84 -9.14
C SER A 300 -2.60 -23.45 -8.95
N HIS A 301 -3.15 -22.65 -9.87
CA HIS A 301 -4.58 -22.28 -9.86
C HIS A 301 -5.48 -23.49 -10.16
N PHE A 302 -5.11 -24.32 -11.13
CA PHE A 302 -5.83 -25.55 -11.48
C PHE A 302 -5.96 -26.50 -10.29
N ASN A 303 -4.90 -26.65 -9.48
CA ASN A 303 -4.93 -27.44 -8.26
C ASN A 303 -5.93 -26.88 -7.23
N ILE A 304 -6.00 -25.55 -7.08
CA ILE A 304 -6.99 -24.91 -6.20
C ILE A 304 -8.41 -25.14 -6.72
N TRP A 305 -8.66 -24.96 -8.02
CA TRP A 305 -9.99 -25.23 -8.58
C TRP A 305 -10.41 -26.68 -8.36
N THR A 306 -9.48 -27.62 -8.52
CA THR A 306 -9.68 -29.05 -8.26
C THR A 306 -10.02 -29.31 -6.80
N GLU A 307 -9.26 -28.71 -5.87
CA GLU A 307 -9.53 -28.82 -4.44
C GLU A 307 -10.89 -28.21 -4.06
N VAL A 308 -11.23 -27.04 -4.60
CA VAL A 308 -12.54 -26.41 -4.39
C VAL A 308 -13.66 -27.31 -4.90
N ARG A 309 -13.50 -27.93 -6.09
CA ARG A 309 -14.49 -28.88 -6.63
C ARG A 309 -14.75 -30.07 -5.70
N GLU A 310 -13.71 -30.59 -5.07
CA GLU A 310 -13.79 -31.75 -4.17
C GLU A 310 -14.41 -31.40 -2.80
N ARG A 311 -14.37 -30.13 -2.40
CA ARG A 311 -15.05 -29.61 -1.21
C ARG A 311 -16.53 -29.35 -1.54
N GLU A 312 -17.40 -30.33 -1.35
CA GLU A 312 -18.85 -30.20 -1.57
C GLU A 312 -19.48 -29.07 -0.72
N ARG A 313 -19.80 -27.92 -1.34
CA ARG A 313 -20.76 -26.90 -0.86
C ARG A 313 -21.07 -25.84 -1.92
N GLU A 314 -22.36 -25.55 -2.13
CA GLU A 314 -22.84 -24.66 -3.20
C GLU A 314 -22.76 -23.17 -2.83
N ARG A 315 -22.16 -22.37 -3.73
CA ARG A 315 -22.45 -20.95 -4.01
C ARG A 315 -21.90 -20.59 -5.40
N GLU A 316 -22.39 -19.51 -5.99
CA GLU A 316 -22.05 -19.04 -7.34
C GLU A 316 -21.29 -17.72 -7.28
N ARG A 317 -20.21 -17.56 -8.09
CA ARG A 317 -19.55 -16.32 -8.61
C ARG A 317 -18.01 -16.41 -8.62
N GLU A 318 -17.37 -15.74 -9.59
CA GLU A 318 -15.95 -15.40 -9.56
C GLU A 318 -15.79 -13.87 -9.51
N ILE A 319 -14.95 -13.35 -8.60
CA ILE A 319 -14.77 -11.91 -8.36
C ILE A 319 -13.28 -11.60 -8.22
N TYR A 320 -12.70 -10.86 -9.16
CA TYR A 320 -11.34 -10.34 -9.04
C TYR A 320 -11.27 -9.28 -7.93
N ILE A 321 -10.27 -9.43 -7.06
CA ILE A 321 -9.93 -8.46 -6.00
C ILE A 321 -8.61 -7.74 -6.26
N GLY A 322 -7.78 -8.27 -7.18
CA GLY A 322 -6.63 -7.60 -7.75
C GLY A 322 -6.32 -8.15 -9.14
N ARG A 323 -6.29 -7.26 -10.15
CA ARG A 323 -5.92 -7.57 -11.54
C ARG A 323 -5.31 -6.37 -12.24
N LYS A 324 -4.57 -6.57 -13.32
CA LYS A 324 -4.19 -5.52 -14.28
C LYS A 324 -5.22 -5.46 -15.40
N ARG A 325 -5.92 -4.32 -15.52
CA ARG A 325 -6.88 -4.09 -16.62
C ARG A 325 -6.14 -3.81 -17.92
N MET A 326 -6.65 -4.36 -19.02
CA MET A 326 -6.02 -4.24 -20.34
C MET A 326 -6.90 -3.58 -21.39
N GLN A 327 -8.22 -3.60 -21.19
CA GLN A 327 -9.17 -2.89 -22.04
C GLN A 327 -9.47 -1.52 -21.44
N VAL A 328 -9.29 -0.44 -22.21
CA VAL A 328 -9.55 0.94 -21.77
C VAL A 328 -10.58 1.70 -22.61
N ASP A 329 -10.92 1.21 -23.82
CA ASP A 329 -11.72 2.01 -24.78
C ASP A 329 -13.15 2.29 -24.30
N ARG A 330 -13.62 1.55 -23.29
CA ARG A 330 -14.94 1.71 -22.69
C ARG A 330 -14.91 1.34 -21.20
N PRO A 331 -15.68 2.04 -20.36
CA PRO A 331 -15.82 1.69 -18.95
C PRO A 331 -16.49 0.33 -18.78
N GLU A 332 -16.10 -0.39 -17.74
CA GLU A 332 -16.72 -1.64 -17.33
C GLU A 332 -18.10 -1.38 -16.71
N LYS A 333 -19.04 -2.28 -16.98
CA LYS A 333 -20.43 -2.10 -16.59
C LYS A 333 -20.62 -2.41 -15.11
N SER A 334 -21.20 -1.49 -14.36
CA SER A 334 -21.51 -1.69 -12.94
C SER A 334 -22.60 -2.75 -12.72
N VAL A 335 -22.46 -3.54 -11.67
CA VAL A 335 -23.47 -4.52 -11.27
C VAL A 335 -24.62 -3.80 -10.55
N PRO A 336 -25.88 -3.89 -11.01
CA PRO A 336 -26.98 -3.13 -10.42
C PRO A 336 -27.16 -3.42 -8.93
N ARG A 337 -27.33 -2.36 -8.12
CA ARG A 337 -27.59 -2.41 -6.67
C ARG A 337 -26.45 -2.96 -5.80
N ILE A 338 -25.26 -3.16 -6.36
CA ILE A 338 -24.06 -3.53 -5.61
C ILE A 338 -23.04 -2.41 -5.80
N HIS A 339 -22.69 -1.73 -4.70
CA HIS A 339 -21.66 -0.70 -4.71
C HIS A 339 -20.29 -1.34 -4.98
N ASN A 340 -19.41 -0.61 -5.67
CA ASN A 340 -18.00 -0.99 -5.88
C ASN A 340 -17.77 -2.35 -6.60
N LEU A 341 -18.70 -2.78 -7.47
CA LEU A 341 -18.58 -4.00 -8.26
C LEU A 341 -18.93 -3.77 -9.74
N VAL A 342 -18.06 -4.24 -10.63
CA VAL A 342 -18.23 -4.19 -12.10
C VAL A 342 -18.17 -5.58 -12.73
N GLU A 343 -18.79 -5.76 -13.90
CA GLU A 343 -18.56 -6.92 -14.78
C GLU A 343 -17.14 -6.81 -15.37
N ALA A 344 -16.29 -7.81 -15.13
CA ALA A 344 -14.88 -7.76 -15.53
C ALA A 344 -14.71 -7.94 -17.05
N ASP A 345 -13.85 -7.11 -17.67
CA ASP A 345 -13.39 -7.21 -19.05
C ASP A 345 -11.91 -7.71 -19.11
N TYR A 346 -11.28 -7.74 -20.29
CA TYR A 346 -9.94 -8.33 -20.51
C TYR A 346 -8.87 -7.87 -19.49
N SER A 347 -8.10 -8.80 -18.91
CA SER A 347 -7.17 -8.51 -17.81
C SER A 347 -5.98 -9.46 -17.68
N TYR A 348 -4.84 -8.91 -17.22
CA TYR A 348 -3.64 -9.63 -16.79
C TYR A 348 -3.45 -9.60 -15.27
N TRP A 349 -2.40 -10.27 -14.80
CA TRP A 349 -1.94 -10.25 -13.40
C TRP A 349 -3.05 -10.60 -12.44
N THR A 350 -3.47 -11.86 -12.41
CA THR A 350 -4.43 -12.38 -11.44
C THR A 350 -3.82 -12.36 -10.02
N LEU A 351 -3.65 -11.16 -9.43
CA LEU A 351 -3.05 -10.92 -8.13
C LEU A 351 -3.91 -11.51 -7.00
N GLY A 352 -5.23 -11.50 -7.20
CA GLY A 352 -6.19 -12.17 -6.33
C GLY A 352 -7.59 -12.21 -6.95
N TYR A 353 -8.29 -13.31 -6.72
CA TYR A 353 -9.70 -13.48 -7.08
C TYR A 353 -10.38 -14.39 -6.06
N MET A 354 -11.68 -14.18 -5.90
CA MET A 354 -12.60 -15.08 -5.25
C MET A 354 -13.21 -15.99 -6.31
N ILE A 355 -13.36 -17.28 -6.01
CA ILE A 355 -14.04 -18.21 -6.89
C ILE A 355 -15.01 -19.08 -6.10
N SER A 356 -16.19 -19.29 -6.65
CA SER A 356 -17.17 -20.20 -6.07
C SER A 356 -17.00 -21.63 -6.59
N LEU A 357 -17.60 -22.60 -5.91
CA LEU A 357 -17.62 -24.00 -6.35
C LEU A 357 -18.06 -24.14 -7.82
N ARG A 358 -19.18 -23.50 -8.17
CA ARG A 358 -19.70 -23.54 -9.55
C ARG A 358 -18.75 -22.90 -10.56
N GLY A 359 -18.06 -21.81 -10.18
CA GLY A 359 -17.03 -21.18 -11.01
C GLY A 359 -15.88 -22.15 -11.29
N ALA A 360 -15.33 -22.77 -10.23
CA ALA A 360 -14.27 -23.77 -10.35
C ALA A 360 -14.69 -24.96 -11.22
N GLN A 361 -15.92 -25.46 -11.06
CA GLN A 361 -16.46 -26.53 -11.90
C GLN A 361 -16.55 -26.14 -13.38
N LYS A 362 -16.95 -24.90 -13.70
CA LYS A 362 -17.00 -24.40 -15.08
C LYS A 362 -15.60 -24.34 -15.70
N LEU A 363 -14.61 -23.84 -14.96
CA LEU A 363 -13.21 -23.79 -15.42
C LEU A 363 -12.65 -25.19 -15.69
N LEU A 364 -12.86 -26.14 -14.76
CA LEU A 364 -12.38 -27.52 -14.93
C LEU A 364 -13.08 -28.27 -16.05
N ARG A 365 -14.38 -28.02 -16.27
CA ARG A 365 -15.17 -28.62 -17.35
C ARG A 365 -14.68 -28.24 -18.73
N ALA A 366 -13.96 -27.12 -18.86
CA ALA A 366 -13.35 -26.69 -20.12
C ALA A 366 -12.12 -27.53 -20.52
N GLU A 367 -11.71 -28.49 -19.67
CA GLU A 367 -10.54 -29.35 -19.88
C GLU A 367 -9.28 -28.55 -20.26
N PRO A 368 -8.90 -27.53 -19.46
CA PRO A 368 -7.94 -26.52 -19.89
C PRO A 368 -6.54 -27.07 -20.17
N LEU A 369 -6.18 -28.23 -19.60
CA LEU A 369 -4.90 -28.88 -19.85
C LEU A 369 -4.75 -29.32 -21.33
N LYS A 370 -5.86 -29.56 -22.05
CA LYS A 370 -5.82 -29.93 -23.48
C LYS A 370 -5.67 -28.74 -24.42
N ASN A 371 -5.93 -27.52 -23.93
CA ASN A 371 -5.85 -26.27 -24.69
C ASN A 371 -5.19 -25.21 -23.80
N MET A 372 -3.97 -25.49 -23.36
CA MET A 372 -3.30 -24.73 -22.32
C MET A 372 -3.01 -23.29 -22.77
N LEU A 373 -3.42 -22.34 -21.93
CA LEU A 373 -3.13 -20.92 -22.00
C LEU A 373 -2.63 -20.45 -20.63
N PRO A 374 -1.89 -19.32 -20.54
CA PRO A 374 -1.69 -18.65 -19.26
C PRO A 374 -3.02 -18.38 -18.55
N VAL A 375 -3.02 -18.32 -17.21
CA VAL A 375 -4.27 -18.18 -16.44
C VAL A 375 -4.97 -16.85 -16.74
N ASP A 376 -4.22 -15.79 -16.98
CA ASP A 376 -4.70 -14.47 -17.38
C ASP A 376 -5.25 -14.41 -18.80
N GLU A 377 -4.91 -15.35 -19.68
CA GLU A 377 -5.56 -15.48 -21.00
C GLU A 377 -6.77 -16.41 -20.94
N PHE A 378 -6.64 -17.50 -20.18
CA PHE A 378 -7.68 -18.51 -20.03
C PHE A 378 -8.94 -17.96 -19.37
N LEU A 379 -8.82 -17.20 -18.28
CA LEU A 379 -9.99 -16.67 -17.59
C LEU A 379 -10.84 -15.76 -18.50
N PRO A 380 -10.28 -14.72 -19.18
CA PRO A 380 -11.04 -13.92 -20.16
C PRO A 380 -11.68 -14.71 -21.29
N VAL A 381 -11.03 -15.78 -21.77
CA VAL A 381 -11.66 -16.69 -22.73
C VAL A 381 -12.94 -17.27 -22.12
N MET A 382 -12.89 -17.77 -20.88
CA MET A 382 -14.04 -18.43 -20.24
C MET A 382 -15.23 -17.51 -19.96
N TYR A 383 -15.04 -16.20 -19.89
CA TYR A 383 -16.13 -15.20 -19.76
C TYR A 383 -16.35 -14.33 -21.02
N ASN A 384 -15.88 -14.77 -22.19
CA ASN A 384 -16.06 -14.12 -23.51
C ASN A 384 -15.56 -12.67 -23.61
N LYS A 385 -14.41 -12.37 -23.00
CA LYS A 385 -13.80 -11.04 -23.03
C LYS A 385 -12.36 -11.05 -23.54
N HIS A 386 -11.94 -12.14 -24.18
CA HIS A 386 -10.60 -12.23 -24.77
C HIS A 386 -10.56 -11.53 -26.14
N PRO A 387 -9.52 -10.73 -26.46
CA PRO A 387 -9.46 -9.97 -27.72
C PRO A 387 -9.20 -10.84 -28.96
N ILE A 388 -8.62 -12.02 -28.79
CA ILE A 388 -8.32 -12.96 -29.89
C ILE A 388 -9.43 -14.02 -29.97
N GLU A 389 -10.25 -13.95 -31.02
CA GLU A 389 -11.38 -14.87 -31.26
C GLU A 389 -10.93 -16.32 -31.49
N ASP A 390 -9.79 -16.52 -32.17
CA ASP A 390 -9.24 -17.84 -32.44
C ASP A 390 -9.04 -18.62 -31.14
N TYR A 391 -8.50 -18.00 -30.09
CA TYR A 391 -8.29 -18.65 -28.79
C TYR A 391 -9.63 -19.05 -28.15
N MET A 392 -10.65 -18.20 -28.26
CA MET A 392 -11.99 -18.50 -27.74
C MET A 392 -12.65 -19.68 -28.46
N SER A 393 -12.37 -19.86 -29.75
CA SER A 393 -12.98 -20.92 -30.57
C SER A 393 -12.66 -22.34 -30.07
N HIS A 394 -11.54 -22.52 -29.38
CA HIS A 394 -11.12 -23.80 -28.79
C HIS A 394 -11.93 -24.23 -27.55
N PHE A 395 -12.78 -23.34 -27.00
CA PHE A 395 -13.56 -23.60 -25.81
C PHE A 395 -15.05 -23.39 -26.08
N GLU A 396 -15.83 -24.45 -26.30
CA GLU A 396 -17.24 -24.30 -26.70
C GLU A 396 -18.14 -23.67 -25.63
N ARG A 397 -17.93 -24.01 -24.34
CA ARG A 397 -18.79 -23.59 -23.22
C ARG A 397 -18.09 -22.54 -22.36
N ARG A 398 -18.26 -21.27 -22.70
CA ARG A 398 -17.69 -20.07 -22.04
C ARG A 398 -18.78 -19.32 -21.28
N ASP A 399 -19.32 -19.94 -20.24
CA ASP A 399 -20.46 -19.43 -19.44
C ASP A 399 -20.04 -18.92 -18.06
N LEU A 400 -18.75 -18.62 -17.86
CA LEU A 400 -18.25 -18.04 -16.62
C LEU A 400 -18.75 -16.60 -16.48
N GLN A 401 -19.13 -16.22 -15.26
CA GLN A 401 -19.44 -14.84 -14.91
C GLN A 401 -18.29 -14.31 -14.07
N ALA A 402 -17.64 -13.25 -14.55
CA ALA A 402 -16.54 -12.61 -13.87
C ALA A 402 -16.90 -11.17 -13.49
N PHE A 403 -16.58 -10.80 -12.25
CA PHE A 403 -16.74 -9.45 -11.73
C PHE A 403 -15.41 -8.94 -11.20
N SER A 404 -15.28 -7.63 -10.99
CA SER A 404 -14.10 -7.00 -10.40
C SER A 404 -14.54 -5.98 -9.36
N ALA A 405 -13.78 -5.89 -8.26
CA ALA A 405 -13.88 -4.76 -7.36
C ALA A 405 -13.45 -3.46 -8.08
N GLU A 406 -14.09 -2.35 -7.70
CA GLU A 406 -13.73 -0.98 -8.09
C GLU A 406 -13.87 -0.05 -6.87
N PRO A 407 -12.77 0.57 -6.38
CA PRO A 407 -11.38 0.36 -6.81
C PRO A 407 -10.90 -1.07 -6.52
N LEU A 408 -9.79 -1.48 -7.15
CA LEU A 408 -9.17 -2.78 -6.84
C LEU A 408 -8.76 -2.80 -5.36
N LEU A 409 -8.82 -3.98 -4.75
CA LEU A 409 -8.51 -4.17 -3.33
C LEU A 409 -7.04 -4.56 -3.09
N VAL A 410 -6.38 -5.12 -4.11
CA VAL A 410 -4.99 -5.57 -4.05
C VAL A 410 -4.20 -5.00 -5.22
N TYR A 411 -3.03 -4.43 -4.92
CA TYR A 411 -2.10 -3.84 -5.90
C TYR A 411 -0.71 -4.45 -5.75
N PRO A 412 0.08 -4.54 -6.84
CA PRO A 412 1.47 -4.95 -6.73
C PRO A 412 2.28 -3.83 -6.07
N THR A 413 3.33 -4.21 -5.33
CA THR A 413 4.22 -3.23 -4.67
C THR A 413 5.20 -2.58 -5.64
N HIS A 414 5.49 -3.26 -6.75
CA HIS A 414 6.34 -2.78 -7.84
C HIS A 414 5.71 -3.20 -9.15
N TYR A 415 5.60 -2.26 -10.08
CA TYR A 415 5.16 -2.49 -11.43
C TYR A 415 6.34 -2.86 -12.33
N THR A 416 6.02 -3.44 -13.48
CA THR A 416 7.01 -3.77 -14.49
C THR A 416 7.74 -2.50 -14.94
N GLY A 417 9.06 -2.47 -14.78
CA GLY A 417 9.91 -1.31 -15.08
C GLY A 417 10.47 -0.62 -13.85
N ASP A 418 9.84 -0.80 -12.68
CA ASP A 418 10.28 -0.20 -11.43
C ASP A 418 11.63 -0.78 -10.96
N ALA A 419 12.40 0.07 -10.27
CA ALA A 419 13.60 -0.37 -9.58
C ALA A 419 13.22 -1.42 -8.52
N GLY A 420 13.84 -2.60 -8.56
CA GLY A 420 13.52 -3.71 -7.64
C GLY A 420 12.40 -4.65 -8.11
N TYR A 421 11.82 -4.44 -9.30
CA TYR A 421 10.85 -5.38 -9.89
C TYR A 421 11.48 -6.77 -10.17
N ILE A 422 10.80 -7.83 -9.74
CA ILE A 422 11.22 -9.23 -9.93
C ILE A 422 9.99 -10.08 -10.30
N SER A 423 10.10 -10.89 -11.36
CA SER A 423 9.04 -11.83 -11.78
C SER A 423 9.58 -13.25 -11.97
N ASP A 424 8.96 -14.23 -11.30
CA ASP A 424 9.24 -15.67 -11.45
C ASP A 424 8.48 -16.32 -12.61
N THR A 425 7.46 -15.65 -13.18
CA THR A 425 6.72 -16.11 -14.36
C THR A 425 7.43 -15.69 -15.64
N GLU A 426 7.83 -14.42 -15.70
CA GLU A 426 8.40 -13.81 -16.91
C GLU A 426 9.86 -14.18 -17.19
N THR A 427 10.63 -14.47 -16.13
CA THR A 427 12.08 -14.80 -16.21
C THR A 427 12.32 -16.30 -16.01
N SER A 428 11.89 -17.09 -16.99
CA SER A 428 12.07 -18.55 -16.99
C SER A 428 12.53 -19.08 -18.36
N THR A 429 12.24 -20.33 -18.71
CA THR A 429 12.49 -20.88 -20.05
C THR A 429 11.17 -21.12 -20.77
N VAL A 430 11.22 -21.29 -22.08
CA VAL A 430 10.05 -21.75 -22.84
C VAL A 430 9.61 -23.13 -22.33
N TRP A 431 8.30 -23.38 -22.35
CA TRP A 431 7.67 -24.56 -21.76
C TRP A 431 8.21 -25.90 -22.32
N ASP A 432 8.48 -25.97 -23.62
CA ASP A 432 8.92 -27.17 -24.36
C ASP A 432 10.43 -27.17 -24.70
N ASN A 433 11.14 -26.09 -24.39
CA ASN A 433 12.56 -25.95 -24.73
C ASN A 433 13.38 -25.29 -23.61
N GLU A 434 14.13 -26.12 -22.90
CA GLU A 434 14.96 -25.72 -21.75
C GLU A 434 16.18 -24.87 -22.12
N THR A 435 16.56 -24.87 -23.39
CA THR A 435 17.73 -24.10 -23.88
C THR A 435 17.39 -22.64 -24.17
N VAL A 436 16.11 -22.32 -24.35
CA VAL A 436 15.64 -20.96 -24.65
C VAL A 436 15.25 -20.28 -23.34
N ARG A 437 16.18 -19.49 -22.81
CA ARG A 437 15.89 -18.59 -21.71
C ARG A 437 15.06 -17.42 -22.20
N THR A 438 14.11 -17.04 -21.36
CA THR A 438 13.32 -15.83 -21.53
C THR A 438 13.82 -14.78 -20.55
N ASP A 439 14.00 -13.57 -21.04
CA ASP A 439 14.38 -12.41 -20.23
C ASP A 439 13.54 -11.21 -20.64
N TRP A 440 13.44 -10.24 -19.74
CA TRP A 440 12.69 -9.02 -19.94
C TRP A 440 13.58 -7.99 -20.67
N ASP A 441 13.37 -7.86 -21.98
CA ASP A 441 14.24 -7.06 -22.83
C ASP A 441 13.84 -5.56 -22.77
N ARG A 442 14.49 -4.79 -21.87
CA ARG A 442 14.24 -3.35 -21.65
C ARG A 442 14.23 -2.50 -22.92
N ALA A 443 14.90 -2.93 -23.99
CA ALA A 443 15.06 -2.16 -25.22
C ALA A 443 13.89 -2.31 -26.23
N ARG A 444 13.03 -3.33 -26.10
CA ARG A 444 11.95 -3.62 -27.06
C ARG A 444 10.56 -3.13 -26.64
N SER A 445 10.39 -2.70 -25.39
CA SER A 445 9.07 -2.34 -24.86
C SER A 445 8.77 -0.84 -25.02
N ARG A 446 8.48 -0.39 -26.25
CA ARG A 446 7.78 0.91 -26.44
C ARG A 446 6.34 0.87 -25.92
N LYS A 447 5.74 -0.32 -25.81
CA LYS A 447 4.38 -0.55 -25.30
C LYS A 447 4.24 -0.50 -23.78
N SER A 448 5.31 -0.56 -22.99
CA SER A 448 5.20 -0.45 -21.51
C SER A 448 4.97 0.98 -21.03
N SER A 449 5.44 1.99 -21.75
CA SER A 449 5.16 3.41 -21.44
C SER A 449 3.71 3.78 -21.77
N GLU A 450 3.18 3.28 -22.90
CA GLU A 450 1.75 3.38 -23.22
C GLU A 450 0.89 2.63 -22.16
N GLN A 451 1.39 1.54 -21.56
CA GLN A 451 0.70 0.79 -20.49
C GLN A 451 0.59 1.51 -19.14
N GLU A 452 1.54 2.38 -18.78
CA GLU A 452 1.43 3.21 -17.56
C GLU A 452 0.29 4.23 -17.71
N GLU A 453 0.21 4.88 -18.89
CA GLU A 453 -0.85 5.84 -19.26
C GLU A 453 -2.24 5.17 -19.30
N LEU A 454 -2.36 3.98 -19.90
CA LEU A 454 -3.63 3.23 -19.97
C LEU A 454 -4.19 2.84 -18.59
N SER A 455 -3.31 2.52 -17.62
CA SER A 455 -3.73 2.21 -16.24
C SER A 455 -4.22 3.44 -15.47
N THR A 456 -3.74 4.63 -15.84
CA THR A 456 -4.15 5.91 -15.24
C THR A 456 -5.44 6.43 -15.88
N GLU A 457 -5.68 6.15 -17.17
CA GLU A 457 -6.86 6.57 -17.92
C GLU A 457 -8.12 5.70 -17.72
N ALA A 458 -7.97 4.44 -17.32
CA ALA A 458 -9.08 3.49 -17.13
C ALA A 458 -9.90 3.77 -15.84
N GLN A 459 -10.70 4.84 -15.83
CA GLN A 459 -11.64 5.16 -14.74
C GLN A 459 -13.08 4.77 -15.09
N ASN A 460 -13.71 3.97 -14.24
CA ASN A 460 -15.13 3.65 -14.36
C ASN A 460 -15.97 4.79 -13.75
N SER A 461 -16.56 5.62 -14.60
CA SER A 461 -17.37 6.80 -14.21
C SER A 461 -18.80 6.47 -13.79
N ASP A 462 -19.31 5.29 -14.16
CA ASP A 462 -20.70 4.88 -13.93
C ASP A 462 -20.91 4.03 -12.65
N VAL A 463 -19.85 3.73 -11.91
CA VAL A 463 -19.94 2.94 -10.66
C VAL A 463 -20.49 3.81 -9.54
N LEU A 464 -21.49 3.31 -8.82
CA LEU A 464 -21.97 3.91 -7.57
C LEU A 464 -20.85 3.82 -6.52
N GLN A 465 -19.90 4.76 -6.59
CA GLN A 465 -18.77 4.87 -5.68
C GLN A 465 -19.27 5.18 -4.28
N SER A 466 -18.64 4.53 -3.29
CA SER A 466 -18.69 4.99 -1.91
C SER A 466 -18.21 6.45 -1.85
N PRO A 467 -18.83 7.34 -1.05
CA PRO A 467 -18.37 8.72 -0.86
C PRO A 467 -16.89 8.83 -0.45
N LEU A 468 -16.32 7.76 0.09
CA LEU A 468 -14.91 7.68 0.50
C LEU A 468 -13.93 7.74 -0.70
N ASP A 469 -14.25 7.14 -1.85
CA ASP A 469 -13.28 6.96 -2.95
C ASP A 469 -13.10 8.20 -3.85
N SER A 470 -14.15 9.03 -4.00
CA SER A 470 -14.07 10.29 -4.78
C SER A 470 -13.18 11.36 -4.11
N THR A 471 -12.86 11.20 -2.83
CA THR A 471 -12.18 12.25 -2.04
C THR A 471 -10.66 12.14 -2.01
N ALA A 472 -10.09 11.05 -2.54
CA ALA A 472 -8.64 10.81 -2.52
C ALA A 472 -7.91 11.31 -3.78
N ARG A 473 -8.62 11.55 -4.89
CA ARG A 473 -8.03 11.96 -6.18
C ARG A 473 -8.13 13.45 -6.47
N ASP A 474 -9.17 14.11 -5.98
CA ASP A 474 -9.36 15.54 -6.18
C ASP A 474 -9.01 16.30 -4.87
N GLU A 475 -7.94 17.08 -4.96
CA GLU A 475 -7.45 18.07 -3.98
C GLU A 475 -6.52 17.55 -2.86
N LEU A 476 -5.19 17.72 -3.07
CA LEU A 476 -4.22 18.39 -2.17
C LEU A 476 -2.79 18.49 -2.75
#